data_AF-A0A928CDX8-F1
#
_entry.id   AF-A0A928CDX8-F1
#
_cell.length_a   1.000
_cell.length_b   1.000
_cell.length_c   1.000
_cell.angle_alpha   90.00
_cell.angle_beta   90.00
_cell.angle_gamma   90.00
#
_symmetry.space_group_name_H-M   'P 1'
#
loop_
_entity.id
_entity.type
_entity.pdbx_description
1 polymer ?
#
loop_
_entity_poly.entity_id
_entity_poly.type
_entity_poly.pdbx_seq_one_letter_code
_entity_poly.pdbx_strand_id
1 'polypeptide(L)'
;MTDQQIIEALIARDERVTKQFFFGNCRPLFLSIIRYVFSYEVDYDEFVNEFYLHLMENDAYRLRQFQGRSTIYQWMKVIAIRYFIAKRDSMIDNDSKDTLLDSVVQNETVDGEKKLTAKMDIERLFSLMPNRRYVYVIRRLVLQEAEPKVVAQELRTNVDNLYNIKKRAIAALTEIALKDVEKYEKEISK
;
A
#
# COMPACT_ATOMS: atom_id res chain seq x y z
N MET A 1 3.86 -14.87 23.06
CA MET A 1 2.70 -15.48 22.39
C MET A 1 3.14 -15.85 21.00
N THR A 2 2.89 -17.08 20.55
CA THR A 2 3.22 -17.52 19.19
C THR A 2 2.17 -17.02 18.20
N ASP A 3 2.50 -16.99 16.91
CA ASP A 3 1.56 -16.61 15.85
C ASP A 3 0.28 -17.47 15.88
N GLN A 4 0.42 -18.76 16.18
CA GLN A 4 -0.70 -19.69 16.30
C GLN A 4 -1.60 -19.35 17.50
N GLN A 5 -1.02 -19.03 18.66
CA GLN A 5 -1.77 -18.59 19.84
C GLN A 5 -2.52 -17.28 19.59
N ILE A 6 -1.93 -16.36 18.81
CA ILE A 6 -2.61 -15.12 18.42
C ILE A 6 -3.82 -15.45 17.54
N ILE A 7 -3.66 -16.29 16.52
CA ILE A 7 -4.77 -16.70 15.64
C ILE A 7 -5.91 -17.35 16.44
N GLU A 8 -5.59 -18.26 17.34
CA GLU A 8 -6.58 -18.94 18.20
C GLU A 8 -7.32 -17.93 19.10
N ALA A 9 -6.61 -16.98 19.70
CA ALA A 9 -7.21 -15.93 20.51
C ALA A 9 -8.08 -14.98 19.68
N LEU A 10 -7.67 -14.64 18.45
CA LEU A 10 -8.49 -13.85 17.53
C LEU A 10 -9.77 -14.58 17.14
N ILE A 11 -9.69 -15.86 16.81
CA ILE A 11 -10.86 -16.71 16.51
C ILE A 11 -11.80 -16.78 17.72
N ALA A 12 -11.25 -16.90 18.92
CA ALA A 12 -12.00 -16.90 20.18
C ALA A 12 -12.55 -15.51 20.57
N ARG A 13 -12.25 -14.46 19.79
CA ARG A 13 -12.63 -13.07 20.06
C ARG A 13 -12.17 -12.59 21.44
N ASP A 14 -10.98 -13.02 21.87
CA ASP A 14 -10.37 -12.51 23.09
C ASP A 14 -10.14 -11.00 22.96
N GLU A 15 -10.87 -10.21 23.75
CA GLU A 15 -10.87 -8.75 23.64
C GLU A 15 -9.48 -8.15 23.86
N ARG A 16 -8.73 -8.68 24.83
CA ARG A 16 -7.41 -8.15 25.19
C ARG A 16 -6.41 -8.43 24.08
N VAL A 17 -6.39 -9.66 23.56
CA VAL A 17 -5.49 -10.03 22.46
C VAL A 17 -5.89 -9.31 21.19
N THR A 18 -7.18 -9.23 20.87
CA THR A 18 -7.68 -8.53 19.68
C THR A 18 -7.27 -7.05 19.72
N LYS A 19 -7.56 -6.34 20.80
CA LYS A 19 -7.21 -4.93 20.94
C LYS A 19 -5.70 -4.71 20.84
N GLN A 20 -4.93 -5.50 21.58
CA GLN A 20 -3.47 -5.41 21.58
C GLN A 20 -2.88 -5.69 20.19
N PHE A 21 -3.40 -6.70 19.50
CA PHE A 21 -2.92 -7.09 18.18
C PHE A 21 -3.20 -6.02 17.12
N PHE A 22 -4.47 -5.57 16.98
CA PHE A 22 -4.84 -4.62 15.94
C PHE A 22 -4.36 -3.19 16.25
N PHE A 23 -4.45 -2.71 17.49
CA PHE A 23 -4.13 -1.32 17.83
C PHE A 23 -2.71 -1.11 18.37
N GLY A 24 -2.03 -2.17 18.78
CA GLY A 24 -0.63 -2.14 19.20
C GLY A 24 0.29 -2.74 18.14
N ASN A 25 0.29 -4.06 18.05
CA ASN A 25 1.29 -4.83 17.27
C ASN A 25 1.24 -4.55 15.76
N CYS A 26 0.04 -4.52 15.18
CA CYS A 26 -0.15 -4.32 13.74
C CYS A 26 -0.26 -2.85 13.33
N ARG A 27 -0.29 -1.91 14.26
CA ARG A 27 -0.52 -0.49 13.94
C ARG A 27 0.45 0.09 12.92
N PRO A 28 1.78 -0.09 13.05
CA PRO A 28 2.71 0.38 12.01
C PRO A 28 2.47 -0.29 10.64
N LEU A 29 2.11 -1.58 10.65
CA LEU A 29 1.82 -2.33 9.43
C LEU A 29 0.56 -1.79 8.74
N PHE A 30 -0.54 -1.64 9.47
CA PHE A 30 -1.81 -1.18 8.91
C PHE A 30 -1.73 0.27 8.44
N LEU A 31 -1.05 1.16 9.17
CA LEU A 31 -0.77 2.51 8.68
C LEU A 31 0.03 2.49 7.36
N SER A 32 0.95 1.53 7.18
CA SER A 32 1.68 1.39 5.92
C SER A 32 0.79 0.90 4.78
N ILE A 33 -0.20 0.04 5.08
CA ILE A 33 -1.17 -0.45 4.10
C ILE A 33 -2.16 0.65 3.74
N ILE A 34 -2.64 1.43 4.70
CA ILE A 34 -3.54 2.56 4.46
C ILE A 34 -2.92 3.52 3.45
N ARG A 35 -1.68 3.97 3.72
CA ARG A 35 -0.94 4.87 2.80
C ARG A 35 -0.65 4.25 1.43
N TYR A 36 -0.62 2.93 1.34
CA TYR A 36 -0.34 2.22 0.09
C TYR A 36 -1.60 2.03 -0.76
N VAL A 37 -2.73 1.72 -0.13
CA VAL A 37 -3.98 1.35 -0.83
C VAL A 37 -4.86 2.56 -1.12
N PHE A 38 -4.95 3.51 -0.19
CA PHE A 38 -5.84 4.65 -0.27
C PHE A 38 -5.08 5.93 -0.61
N SER A 39 -5.64 6.73 -1.53
CA SER A 39 -5.13 8.05 -1.89
C SER A 39 -5.67 9.18 -1.01
N TYR A 40 -6.60 8.85 -0.12
CA TYR A 40 -7.26 9.77 0.81
C TYR A 40 -6.99 9.36 2.26
N GLU A 41 -7.26 10.28 3.19
CA GLU A 41 -7.14 10.02 4.62
C GLU A 41 -8.21 9.02 5.05
N VAL A 42 -7.79 7.93 5.68
CA VAL A 42 -8.68 6.89 6.21
C VAL A 42 -8.50 6.86 7.72
N ASP A 43 -9.60 6.95 8.45
CA ASP A 43 -9.59 6.78 9.88
C ASP A 43 -9.09 5.37 10.25
N TYR A 44 -8.18 5.31 11.22
CA TYR A 44 -7.53 4.05 11.56
C TYR A 44 -8.52 3.05 12.17
N ASP A 45 -9.46 3.54 12.98
CA ASP A 45 -10.43 2.69 13.66
C ASP A 45 -11.44 2.15 12.65
N GLU A 46 -11.85 2.96 11.67
CA GLU A 46 -12.67 2.52 10.53
C GLU A 46 -11.97 1.43 9.70
N PHE A 47 -10.70 1.63 9.34
CA PHE A 47 -9.90 0.61 8.64
C PHE A 47 -9.84 -0.70 9.43
N VAL A 48 -9.55 -0.62 10.73
CA VAL A 48 -9.44 -1.81 11.59
C VAL A 48 -10.79 -2.51 11.73
N ASN A 49 -11.87 -1.77 11.96
CA ASN A 49 -13.22 -2.32 12.09
C ASN A 49 -13.63 -3.06 10.82
N GLU A 50 -13.44 -2.43 9.66
CA GLU A 50 -13.77 -3.04 8.37
C GLU A 50 -12.94 -4.31 8.12
N PHE A 51 -11.63 -4.24 8.37
CA PHE A 51 -10.76 -5.40 8.20
C PHE A 51 -11.09 -6.53 9.17
N TYR A 52 -11.45 -6.19 10.41
CA TYR A 52 -11.88 -7.14 11.42
C TYR A 52 -13.17 -7.86 11.00
N LEU A 53 -14.17 -7.14 10.48
CA LEU A 53 -15.38 -7.75 9.93
C LEU A 53 -15.06 -8.71 8.79
N HIS A 54 -14.16 -8.33 7.87
CA HIS A 54 -13.71 -9.20 6.80
C HIS A 54 -13.02 -10.48 7.32
N LEU A 55 -12.21 -10.37 8.37
CA LEU A 55 -11.55 -11.53 8.97
C LEU A 55 -12.53 -12.47 9.68
N MET A 56 -13.59 -11.92 10.30
CA MET A 56 -14.57 -12.66 11.10
C MET A 56 -15.73 -13.24 10.28
N GLU A 57 -15.88 -12.84 9.03
CA GLU A 57 -16.87 -13.39 8.10
C GLU A 57 -16.80 -14.93 8.03
N ASN A 58 -17.98 -15.57 7.93
CA ASN A 58 -18.13 -17.03 7.87
C ASN A 58 -17.40 -17.76 9.01
N ASP A 59 -17.67 -17.33 10.25
CA ASP A 59 -17.07 -17.91 11.47
C ASP A 59 -15.53 -17.91 11.44
N ALA A 60 -14.96 -16.73 11.15
CA ALA A 60 -13.51 -16.54 11.08
C ALA A 60 -12.80 -17.51 10.11
N TYR A 61 -13.48 -17.90 9.02
CA TYR A 61 -12.98 -18.88 8.05
C TYR A 61 -11.56 -18.54 7.57
N ARG A 62 -11.28 -17.26 7.31
CA ARG A 62 -9.97 -16.81 6.87
C ARG A 62 -8.90 -17.05 7.93
N LEU A 63 -9.15 -16.68 9.19
CA LEU A 63 -8.20 -16.93 10.29
C LEU A 63 -7.89 -18.42 10.44
N ARG A 64 -8.90 -19.29 10.28
CA ARG A 64 -8.74 -20.75 10.33
C ARG A 64 -7.90 -21.33 9.18
N GLN A 65 -7.69 -20.58 8.10
CA GLN A 65 -6.80 -20.99 7.00
C GLN A 65 -5.32 -20.70 7.29
N PHE A 66 -4.98 -20.03 8.39
CA PHE A 66 -3.58 -19.79 8.73
C PHE A 66 -2.86 -21.10 9.07
N GLN A 67 -1.82 -21.43 8.29
CA GLN A 67 -1.04 -22.67 8.44
C GLN A 67 0.37 -22.43 9.01
N GLY A 68 0.71 -21.21 9.44
CA GLY A 68 2.05 -20.91 9.98
C GLY A 68 3.20 -20.97 8.97
N ARG A 69 2.92 -20.96 7.65
CA ARG A 69 3.96 -20.95 6.60
C ARG A 69 4.70 -19.61 6.45
N SER A 70 4.18 -18.56 7.06
CA SER A 70 4.76 -17.23 7.16
C SER A 70 4.42 -16.65 8.53
N THR A 71 4.98 -15.49 8.87
CA THR A 71 4.53 -14.80 10.08
C THR A 71 3.08 -14.34 9.92
N ILE A 72 2.36 -14.20 11.04
CA ILE A 72 0.99 -13.66 11.06
C ILE A 72 0.93 -12.25 10.46
N TYR A 73 1.99 -11.45 10.63
CA TYR A 73 2.10 -10.10 10.07
C TYR A 73 2.18 -10.10 8.54
N GLN A 74 2.97 -11.01 7.96
CA GLN A 74 3.05 -11.15 6.50
C GLN A 74 1.73 -11.64 5.93
N TRP A 75 1.08 -12.58 6.62
CA TRP A 75 -0.22 -13.10 6.22
C TRP A 75 -1.32 -12.03 6.28
N MET A 76 -1.39 -11.26 7.38
CA MET A 76 -2.31 -10.14 7.51
C MET A 76 -2.08 -9.07 6.45
N LYS A 77 -0.82 -8.75 6.15
CA LYS A 77 -0.49 -7.81 5.10
C LYS A 77 -1.11 -8.22 3.76
N VAL A 78 -0.96 -9.49 3.38
CA VAL A 78 -1.47 -10.00 2.10
C VAL A 78 -3.00 -9.94 2.05
N ILE A 79 -3.67 -10.35 3.12
CA ILE A 79 -5.15 -10.36 3.16
C ILE A 79 -5.70 -8.93 3.16
N ALA A 80 -5.18 -8.05 4.00
CA ALA A 80 -5.62 -6.65 4.05
C ALA A 80 -5.45 -5.96 2.69
N ILE A 81 -4.28 -6.07 2.06
CA ILE A 81 -4.03 -5.44 0.76
C ILE A 81 -5.00 -5.98 -0.30
N ARG A 82 -5.15 -7.32 -0.40
CA ARG A 82 -6.06 -7.93 -1.40
C ARG A 82 -7.50 -7.48 -1.19
N TYR A 83 -7.96 -7.47 0.06
CA TYR A 83 -9.32 -7.08 0.40
C TYR A 83 -9.60 -5.62 0.06
N PHE A 84 -8.76 -4.69 0.51
CA PHE A 84 -9.02 -3.27 0.33
C PHE A 84 -8.80 -2.78 -1.11
N ILE A 85 -7.89 -3.40 -1.88
CA ILE A 85 -7.79 -3.13 -3.32
C ILE A 85 -9.08 -3.56 -4.02
N ALA A 86 -9.52 -4.81 -3.82
CA ALA A 86 -10.73 -5.32 -4.46
C ALA A 86 -11.98 -4.51 -4.07
N LYS A 87 -12.09 -4.10 -2.80
CA LYS A 87 -13.20 -3.26 -2.33
C LYS A 87 -13.19 -1.88 -2.98
N ARG A 88 -12.02 -1.23 -3.08
CA ARG A 88 -11.86 0.04 -3.79
C ARG A 88 -12.30 -0.06 -5.25
N ASP A 89 -11.84 -1.09 -5.96
CA ASP A 89 -12.17 -1.28 -7.37
C ASP A 89 -13.67 -1.52 -7.56
N SER A 90 -14.30 -2.28 -6.66
CA SER A 90 -15.76 -2.49 -6.68
C SER A 90 -16.59 -1.23 -6.40
N MET A 91 -16.07 -0.28 -5.62
CA MET A 91 -16.73 1.02 -5.39
C MET A 91 -16.63 1.90 -6.64
N ILE A 92 -15.49 1.88 -7.34
CA ILE A 92 -15.26 2.65 -8.57
C ILE A 92 -16.14 2.14 -9.73
N ASP A 93 -16.33 0.82 -9.84
CA ASP A 93 -17.19 0.24 -10.88
C ASP A 93 -18.69 0.51 -10.63
N ASN A 94 -19.10 0.70 -9.36
CA ASN A 94 -20.50 0.94 -9.01
C ASN A 94 -20.95 2.40 -9.23
N ASP A 95 -20.01 3.36 -9.28
CA ASP A 95 -20.30 4.76 -9.63
C ASP A 95 -20.61 4.98 -11.12
N SER A 96 -20.43 3.96 -11.97
CA SER A 96 -20.71 4.06 -13.41
C SER A 96 -22.19 3.82 -13.78
N LYS A 97 -23.09 3.58 -12.81
CA LYS A 97 -24.47 3.16 -13.10
C LYS A 97 -25.58 3.73 -12.21
N ASP A 98 -25.43 4.91 -11.60
CA ASP A 98 -26.63 5.64 -11.18
C ASP A 98 -26.54 7.14 -11.39
N THR A 99 -27.52 7.65 -12.11
CA THR A 99 -27.65 9.04 -12.53
C THR A 99 -28.66 9.70 -11.61
N LEU A 100 -28.32 10.89 -11.08
CA LEU A 100 -29.21 11.93 -10.57
C LEU A 100 -29.95 11.65 -9.25
N LEU A 101 -29.61 12.42 -8.21
CA LEU A 101 -30.52 13.40 -7.59
C LEU A 101 -29.77 14.30 -6.58
N ASP A 102 -29.50 15.51 -7.07
CA ASP A 102 -29.61 16.82 -6.44
C ASP A 102 -29.00 17.16 -5.06
N SER A 103 -28.13 18.17 -5.14
CA SER A 103 -27.84 19.23 -4.16
C SER A 103 -27.09 18.87 -2.87
N VAL A 104 -25.82 19.30 -2.81
CA VAL A 104 -25.34 20.43 -1.99
C VAL A 104 -23.81 20.37 -1.86
N VAL A 105 -23.18 21.47 -2.31
CA VAL A 105 -21.81 21.93 -2.04
C VAL A 105 -20.66 21.29 -2.83
N GLN A 106 -20.32 22.04 -3.88
CA GLN A 106 -19.03 22.07 -4.55
C GLN A 106 -17.86 22.20 -3.55
N ASN A 107 -16.84 21.36 -3.73
CA ASN A 107 -15.46 21.81 -3.93
C ASN A 107 -14.60 20.66 -4.46
N GLU A 108 -14.85 20.31 -5.73
CA GLU A 108 -13.96 19.52 -6.57
C GLU A 108 -12.81 20.40 -7.10
N THR A 109 -11.73 20.57 -6.34
CA THR A 109 -10.47 21.11 -6.89
C THR A 109 -9.19 20.48 -6.32
N VAL A 110 -9.27 19.65 -5.28
CA VAL A 110 -8.06 19.20 -4.55
C VAL A 110 -7.43 17.92 -5.13
N ASP A 111 -8.19 17.05 -5.82
CA ASP A 111 -7.71 15.74 -6.29
C ASP A 111 -6.77 15.84 -7.51
N GLY A 112 -7.03 16.77 -8.41
CA GLY A 112 -6.16 17.06 -9.56
C GLY A 112 -4.81 17.61 -9.11
N GLU A 113 -4.79 18.57 -8.19
CA GLU A 113 -3.56 19.22 -7.71
C GLU A 113 -2.67 18.28 -6.90
N LYS A 114 -3.22 17.44 -6.01
CA LYS A 114 -2.44 16.43 -5.24
C LYS A 114 -1.85 15.35 -6.13
N LYS A 115 -2.58 14.90 -7.16
CA LYS A 115 -2.09 13.89 -8.12
C LYS A 115 -1.07 14.49 -9.08
N LEU A 116 -1.25 15.75 -9.50
CA LEU A 116 -0.29 16.50 -10.30
C LEU A 116 0.99 16.78 -9.51
N THR A 117 0.90 17.23 -8.26
CA THR A 117 2.06 17.46 -7.37
C THR A 117 2.81 16.18 -7.06
N ALA A 118 2.14 15.09 -6.69
CA ALA A 118 2.79 13.80 -6.46
C ALA A 118 3.49 13.25 -7.73
N LYS A 119 2.89 13.45 -8.91
CA LYS A 119 3.50 13.09 -10.19
C LYS A 119 4.69 13.99 -10.52
N MET A 120 4.59 15.29 -10.27
CA MET A 120 5.69 16.25 -10.44
C MET A 120 6.87 15.94 -9.53
N ASP A 121 6.60 15.56 -8.28
CA ASP A 121 7.63 15.16 -7.31
C ASP A 121 8.35 13.89 -7.75
N ILE A 122 7.63 12.89 -8.26
CA ILE A 122 8.24 11.66 -8.79
C ILE A 122 9.11 11.93 -10.03
N GLU A 123 8.62 12.73 -10.98
CA GLU A 123 9.37 13.09 -12.19
C GLU A 123 10.68 13.81 -11.84
N ARG A 124 10.62 14.71 -10.86
CA ARG A 124 11.81 15.38 -10.33
C ARG A 124 12.77 14.39 -9.68
N LEU A 125 12.30 13.52 -8.79
CA LEU A 125 13.16 12.51 -8.16
C LEU A 125 13.82 11.59 -9.20
N PHE A 126 13.08 11.20 -10.24
CA PHE A 126 13.63 10.45 -11.37
C PHE A 126 14.66 11.26 -12.17
N SER A 127 14.50 12.57 -12.30
CA SER A 127 15.49 13.43 -12.97
C SER A 127 16.83 13.42 -12.22
N LEU A 128 16.79 13.35 -10.88
CA LEU A 128 17.95 13.27 -9.98
C LEU A 128 18.63 11.89 -9.96
N MET A 129 17.95 10.84 -10.43
CA MET A 129 18.56 9.50 -10.51
C MET A 129 19.54 9.41 -11.69
N PRO A 130 20.84 9.18 -11.46
CA PRO A 130 21.82 9.07 -12.55
C PRO A 130 21.62 7.79 -13.37
N ASN A 131 21.15 6.72 -12.74
CA ASN A 131 20.93 5.45 -13.41
C ASN A 131 19.56 5.40 -14.09
N ARG A 132 19.51 5.70 -15.39
CA ARG A 132 18.27 5.65 -16.19
C ARG A 132 17.64 4.27 -16.27
N ARG A 133 18.45 3.20 -16.16
CA ARG A 133 17.94 1.83 -16.09
C ARG A 133 17.12 1.60 -14.82
N TYR A 134 17.50 2.23 -13.71
CA TYR A 134 16.72 2.16 -12.46
C TYR A 134 15.40 2.89 -12.57
N VAL A 135 15.41 4.11 -13.13
CA VAL A 135 14.18 4.87 -13.42
C VAL A 135 13.23 4.06 -14.29
N TYR A 136 13.74 3.45 -15.36
CA TYR A 136 12.95 2.62 -16.27
C TYR A 136 12.29 1.44 -15.55
N VAL A 137 13.07 0.70 -14.74
CA VAL A 137 12.54 -0.44 -13.97
C VAL A 137 11.46 -0.01 -12.98
N ILE A 138 11.64 1.12 -12.29
CA ILE A 138 10.64 1.63 -11.35
C ILE A 138 9.37 2.03 -12.11
N ARG A 139 9.49 2.79 -13.21
CA ARG A 139 8.33 3.18 -14.03
C ARG A 139 7.54 1.98 -14.52
N ARG A 140 8.23 1.03 -15.17
CA ARG A 140 7.59 -0.15 -15.75
C ARG A 140 6.94 -1.04 -14.69
N LEU A 141 7.66 -1.37 -13.61
CA LEU A 141 7.19 -2.36 -12.65
C LEU A 141 6.31 -1.80 -11.52
N VAL A 142 6.42 -0.51 -11.20
CA VAL A 142 5.74 0.10 -10.05
C VAL A 142 4.64 1.06 -10.49
N LEU A 143 4.89 1.88 -11.51
CA LEU A 143 3.89 2.87 -11.96
C LEU A 143 2.97 2.34 -13.05
N GLN A 144 3.45 1.40 -13.88
CA GLN A 144 2.71 0.85 -15.02
C GLN A 144 2.33 -0.63 -14.83
N GLU A 145 2.71 -1.22 -13.69
CA GLU A 145 2.42 -2.61 -13.33
C GLU A 145 2.75 -3.64 -14.44
N ALA A 146 3.77 -3.35 -15.25
CA ALA A 146 4.16 -4.21 -16.37
C ALA A 146 4.68 -5.57 -15.88
N GLU A 147 4.40 -6.63 -16.65
CA GLU A 147 4.82 -7.98 -16.29
C GLU A 147 6.36 -8.09 -16.23
N PRO A 148 6.95 -8.66 -15.15
CA PRO A 148 8.40 -8.76 -14.99
C PRO A 148 9.11 -9.47 -16.14
N LYS A 149 8.48 -10.46 -16.78
CA LYS A 149 9.05 -11.16 -17.94
C LYS A 149 9.22 -10.23 -19.14
N VAL A 150 8.22 -9.39 -19.42
CA VAL A 150 8.24 -8.40 -20.51
C VAL A 150 9.36 -7.38 -20.26
N VAL A 151 9.44 -6.83 -19.05
CA VAL A 151 10.46 -5.84 -18.70
C VAL A 151 11.88 -6.44 -18.71
N ALA A 152 12.02 -7.70 -18.32
CA ALA A 152 13.29 -8.43 -18.40
C ALA A 152 13.74 -8.57 -19.86
N GLN A 153 12.83 -8.93 -20.77
CA GLN A 153 13.10 -9.00 -22.21
C GLN A 153 13.50 -7.65 -22.80
N GLU A 154 12.78 -6.58 -22.48
CA GLU A 154 13.09 -5.21 -22.94
C GLU A 154 14.47 -4.75 -22.50
N LEU A 155 14.87 -5.12 -21.28
CA LEU A 155 16.19 -4.82 -20.72
C LEU A 155 17.26 -5.87 -21.05
N ARG A 156 16.94 -6.83 -21.93
CA ARG A 156 17.81 -7.94 -22.34
C ARG A 156 18.47 -8.62 -21.14
N THR A 157 17.67 -8.94 -20.13
CA THR A 157 18.12 -9.56 -18.89
C THR A 157 17.14 -10.66 -18.46
N ASN A 158 17.47 -11.39 -17.40
CA ASN A 158 16.57 -12.38 -16.82
C ASN A 158 15.77 -11.77 -15.66
N VAL A 159 14.70 -12.47 -15.26
CA VAL A 159 13.78 -12.00 -14.22
C VAL A 159 14.48 -11.86 -12.86
N ASP A 160 15.41 -12.75 -12.52
CA ASP A 160 16.16 -12.70 -11.26
C ASP A 160 17.03 -11.44 -11.16
N ASN A 161 17.76 -11.12 -12.23
CA ASN A 161 18.57 -9.93 -12.31
C ASN A 161 17.69 -8.67 -12.40
N LEU A 162 16.51 -8.74 -13.02
CA LEU A 162 15.53 -7.66 -12.97
C LEU A 162 15.09 -7.36 -11.53
N TYR A 163 14.85 -8.36 -10.69
CA TYR A 163 14.55 -8.15 -9.27
C TYR A 163 15.72 -7.53 -8.50
N ASN A 164 16.96 -7.94 -8.80
CA ASN A 164 18.16 -7.31 -8.22
C ASN A 164 18.32 -5.84 -8.66
N ILE A 165 18.00 -5.53 -9.91
CA ILE A 165 17.97 -4.16 -10.42
C ILE A 165 16.86 -3.37 -9.72
N LYS A 166 15.65 -3.93 -9.59
CA LYS A 166 14.52 -3.30 -8.87
C LYS A 166 14.91 -2.97 -7.43
N LYS A 167 15.52 -3.90 -6.71
CA LYS A 167 15.96 -3.70 -5.32
C LYS A 167 16.93 -2.51 -5.20
N ARG A 168 17.95 -2.46 -6.06
CA ARG A 168 18.92 -1.35 -6.09
C ARG A 168 18.30 -0.03 -6.53
N ALA A 169 17.37 -0.08 -7.48
CA ALA A 169 16.64 1.08 -7.97
C ALA A 169 15.81 1.74 -6.87
N ILE A 170 15.07 0.94 -6.09
CA ILE A 170 14.27 1.43 -4.96
C ILE A 170 15.18 2.02 -3.88
N ALA A 171 16.27 1.35 -3.52
CA ALA A 171 17.22 1.90 -2.54
C ALA A 171 17.79 3.26 -2.97
N ALA A 172 18.17 3.39 -4.25
CA ALA A 172 18.69 4.65 -4.80
C ALA A 172 17.61 5.76 -4.84
N LEU A 173 16.37 5.42 -5.17
CA LEU A 173 15.26 6.37 -5.15
C LEU A 173 15.00 6.88 -3.72
N THR A 174 14.99 5.98 -2.73
CA THR A 174 14.81 6.35 -1.32
C THR A 174 15.91 7.29 -0.84
N GLU A 175 17.18 7.01 -1.16
CA GLU A 175 18.29 7.87 -0.77
C GLU A 175 18.17 9.29 -1.36
N ILE A 176 17.77 9.39 -2.62
CA ILE A 176 17.56 10.69 -3.29
C ILE A 176 16.38 11.44 -2.67
N ALA A 177 15.27 10.74 -2.39
CA ALA A 177 14.10 11.36 -1.76
C ALA A 177 14.43 11.93 -0.38
N LEU A 178 15.17 11.19 0.45
CA LEU A 178 15.59 11.66 1.77
C LEU A 178 16.49 12.90 1.68
N LYS A 179 17.46 12.92 0.74
CA LYS A 179 18.33 14.08 0.53
C LYS A 179 17.58 15.30 0.00
N ASP A 180 16.57 15.10 -0.85
CA ASP A 180 15.76 16.19 -1.37
C ASP A 180 14.92 16.84 -0.26
N VAL A 181 14.34 16.04 0.65
CA VAL A 181 13.63 16.53 1.84
C VAL A 181 14.56 17.31 2.78
N GLU A 182 15.74 16.78 3.10
CA GLU A 182 16.71 17.47 3.95
C GLU A 182 17.18 18.81 3.36
N LYS A 183 17.28 18.91 2.03
CA LYS A 183 17.66 20.14 1.34
C LYS A 183 16.55 21.19 1.46
N TYR A 184 15.29 20.79 1.28
CA TYR A 184 14.14 21.68 1.46
C TYR A 184 14.01 22.22 2.88
N GLU A 185 14.17 21.37 3.89
CA GLU A 185 14.08 21.78 5.29
C GLU A 185 15.17 22.81 5.66
N LYS A 186 16.36 22.68 5.09
CA LYS A 186 17.48 23.63 5.28
C LYS A 186 17.29 24.96 4.54
N GLU A 187 16.56 24.97 3.44
CA GLU A 187 16.24 26.19 2.68
C GLU A 187 15.11 26.99 3.32
N ILE A 188 14.18 26.34 4.03
CA ILE A 188 13.09 26.99 4.78
C ILE A 188 13.55 27.51 6.15
N SER A 189 14.62 26.95 6.71
CA SER A 189 15.16 27.35 8.04
C SER A 189 16.18 28.50 8.00
N LYS A 190 16.32 29.19 6.85
CA LYS A 190 17.18 30.37 6.67
C LYS A 190 16.34 31.62 6.46
#